data_AF-A0A800HA18-F1
#
_entry.id   AF-A0A800HA18-F1
#
_cell.length_a   1.000
_cell.length_b   1.000
_cell.length_c   1.000
_cell.angle_alpha   90.00
_cell.angle_beta   90.00
_cell.angle_gamma   90.00
#
_symmetry.space_group_name_H-M   'P 1'
#
loop_
_entity.id
_entity.type
_entity.pdbx_description
1 polymer ?
#
loop_
_entity_poly.entity_id
_entity_poly.type
_entity_poly.pdbx_seq_one_letter_code
_entity_poly.pdbx_strand_id
1 'polypeptide(L)' 'LRDAISSLGFIVEGELRSQTAMNIKRLKDVGTYRGLRHRRGLPSNGQRTKTNARTRKGKKRTIGLGKK' A
#
# COMPACT_ATOMS: atom_id res chain seq x y z
N LEU A 1 -6.88 -8.35 -29.08
CA LEU A 1 -6.93 -7.82 -27.69
C LEU A 1 -5.54 -7.48 -27.16
N ARG A 2 -4.61 -8.45 -27.07
CA ARG A 2 -3.24 -8.20 -26.57
C ARG A 2 -2.46 -7.18 -27.42
N ASP A 3 -2.57 -7.29 -28.75
CA ASP A 3 -1.91 -6.36 -29.67
C ASP A 3 -2.51 -4.94 -29.62
N ALA A 4 -3.81 -4.84 -29.37
CA ALA A 4 -4.49 -3.56 -29.17
C ALA A 4 -4.06 -2.87 -27.86
N ILE A 5 -3.84 -3.66 -26.79
CA ILE A 5 -3.33 -3.13 -25.51
C ILE A 5 -1.89 -2.64 -25.67
N SER A 6 -1.08 -3.39 -26.43
CA SER A 6 0.30 -3.01 -26.75
C SER A 6 0.35 -1.76 -27.63
N SER A 7 -0.49 -1.68 -28.67
CA SER A 7 -0.52 -0.53 -29.60
C SER A 7 -1.03 0.76 -28.94
N LEU A 8 -1.93 0.64 -27.96
CA LEU A 8 -2.40 1.77 -27.16
C LEU A 8 -1.39 2.19 -26.07
N GLY A 9 -0.27 1.47 -25.91
CA GLY A 9 0.81 1.83 -25.01
C GLY A 9 0.46 1.73 -23.52
N PHE A 10 -0.52 0.91 -23.16
CA PHE A 10 -0.92 0.78 -21.76
C PHE A 10 0.07 -0.07 -20.97
N ILE A 11 0.58 0.49 -19.88
CA ILE A 11 1.38 -0.23 -18.90
C ILE A 11 0.45 -1.13 -18.08
N VAL A 12 0.63 -2.44 -18.19
CA VAL A 12 -0.24 -3.43 -17.54
C VAL A 12 0.56 -4.43 -16.70
N GLU A 13 -0.14 -5.12 -15.80
CA GLU A 13 0.39 -6.25 -15.03
C GLU A 13 1.73 -5.99 -14.33
N GLY A 14 2.80 -6.66 -14.76
CA GLY A 14 4.09 -6.68 -14.08
C GLY A 14 4.79 -5.33 -14.10
N GLU A 15 4.74 -4.62 -15.23
CA GLU A 15 5.38 -3.31 -15.37
C GLU A 15 4.70 -2.28 -14.46
N LEU A 16 3.36 -2.27 -14.44
CA LEU A 16 2.59 -1.37 -13.57
C LEU A 16 2.84 -1.67 -12.08
N ARG A 17 2.93 -2.95 -11.70
CA ARG A 17 3.26 -3.37 -10.32
C ARG A 17 4.64 -2.88 -9.91
N SER A 18 5.64 -3.03 -10.77
CA SER A 18 7.02 -2.56 -10.53
C SER A 18 7.08 -1.03 -10.40
N GLN A 19 6.44 -0.31 -11.31
CA GLN A 19 6.38 1.15 -11.26
C GLN A 19 5.70 1.65 -9.97
N THR A 20 4.59 1.05 -9.59
CA THR A 20 3.87 1.37 -8.35
C THR A 20 4.72 1.07 -7.11
N ALA A 21 5.44 -0.05 -7.09
CA ALA A 21 6.34 -0.40 -6.00
C ALA A 21 7.50 0.61 -5.87
N MET A 22 8.11 1.03 -6.98
CA MET A 22 9.14 2.07 -7.00
C MET A 22 8.61 3.41 -6.48
N ASN A 23 7.41 3.81 -6.88
CA ASN A 23 6.77 5.02 -6.37
C ASN A 23 6.57 4.98 -4.85
N ILE A 24 6.12 3.86 -4.29
CA ILE A 24 5.95 3.69 -2.84
C ILE A 24 7.31 3.68 -2.12
N LYS A 25 8.32 3.02 -2.70
CA LYS A 25 9.69 2.99 -2.15
C LYS A 25 10.26 4.40 -2.06
N ARG A 26 10.17 5.19 -3.14
CA ARG A 26 10.57 6.60 -3.18
C ARG A 26 9.95 7.40 -2.04
N LEU A 27 8.64 7.27 -1.81
CA LEU A 27 7.96 7.99 -0.71
C LEU A 27 8.48 7.59 0.68
N LYS A 28 8.78 6.29 0.88
CA LYS A 28 9.33 5.76 2.13
C LYS A 28 10.75 6.26 2.38
N ASP A 29 11.57 6.33 1.34
CA ASP A 29 12.98 6.71 1.43
C ASP A 29 13.12 8.22 1.71
N VAL A 30 12.31 9.05 1.03
CA VAL A 30 12.25 10.51 1.28
C VAL A 30 11.72 10.83 2.68
N GLY A 31 10.98 9.93 3.32
CA GLY A 31 10.50 10.14 4.70
C GLY A 31 9.29 11.06 4.84
N THR A 32 8.60 11.40 3.75
CA THR A 32 7.34 12.17 3.76
C THR A 32 6.28 11.53 4.66
N TYR A 33 5.26 12.30 5.08
CA TYR A 33 4.13 11.77 5.85
C TYR A 33 3.53 10.51 5.22
N ARG A 34 3.20 10.54 3.92
CA ARG A 34 2.67 9.38 3.19
C ARG A 34 3.63 8.19 3.28
N GLY A 35 4.92 8.40 3.10
CA GLY A 35 5.97 7.38 3.27
C GLY A 35 5.97 6.73 4.65
N LEU A 36 5.90 7.53 5.72
CA LEU A 36 5.81 7.05 7.10
C LEU A 36 4.54 6.22 7.32
N ARG A 37 3.40 6.62 6.75
CA ARG A 37 2.15 5.84 6.81
C ARG A 37 2.27 4.52 6.04
N HIS A 38 2.90 4.52 4.87
CA HIS A 38 3.19 3.30 4.09
C HIS A 38 4.11 2.34 4.84
N ARG A 39 5.11 2.86 5.57
CA ARG A 39 6.02 2.06 6.42
C ARG A 39 5.30 1.46 7.63
N ARG A 40 4.46 2.24 8.31
CA ARG A 40 3.74 1.83 9.53
C ARG A 40 2.47 1.01 9.29
N GLY A 41 2.09 0.75 8.04
CA GLY A 41 0.86 0.03 7.75
C GLY A 41 -0.40 0.82 8.14
N LEU A 42 -0.38 2.13 7.94
CA LEU A 42 -1.52 3.01 8.24
C LEU A 42 -2.07 3.65 6.97
N PRO A 43 -3.37 4.04 6.96
CA PRO A 43 -3.95 4.80 5.87
C PRO A 43 -3.20 6.14 5.67
N SER A 44 -2.94 6.48 4.41
CA SER A 44 -2.11 7.62 3.99
C SER A 44 -2.90 8.85 3.54
N ASN A 45 -4.22 8.74 3.29
CA ASN A 45 -5.07 9.83 2.80
C ASN A 45 -5.86 10.53 3.92
N GLY A 46 -5.33 10.55 5.14
CA GLY A 46 -5.96 11.26 6.26
C GLY A 46 -7.15 10.55 6.91
N GLN A 47 -7.43 9.28 6.56
CA GLN A 47 -8.49 8.53 7.25
C GLN A 47 -8.19 8.35 8.75
N ARG A 48 -9.24 8.38 9.58
CA ARG A 48 -9.15 8.17 11.03
C ARG A 48 -8.60 6.77 11.35
N THR A 49 -7.58 6.70 12.20
CA THR A 49 -6.95 5.41 12.58
C THR A 49 -7.38 4.85 13.93
N LYS A 50 -8.20 5.57 14.69
CA LYS A 50 -8.65 5.13 16.03
C LYS A 50 -9.61 3.93 15.92
N THR A 51 -10.57 3.99 15.00
CA THR A 51 -11.62 2.98 14.83
C THR A 51 -11.45 2.16 13.55
N ASN A 52 -11.78 2.75 12.39
CA ASN A 52 -11.95 2.02 11.13
C ASN A 52 -10.71 2.15 10.22
N ALA A 53 -9.74 1.25 10.40
CA ALA A 53 -8.54 1.17 9.55
C ALA A 53 -8.05 -0.27 9.31
N ARG A 54 -8.96 -1.26 9.40
CA ARG A 54 -8.59 -2.69 9.41
C ARG A 54 -7.97 -3.16 8.09
N THR A 55 -8.45 -2.70 6.93
CA THR A 55 -7.89 -3.08 5.62
C THR A 55 -6.38 -2.81 5.56
N ARG A 56 -5.92 -1.70 6.14
CA ARG A 56 -4.50 -1.33 6.15
C ARG A 56 -3.72 -1.86 7.36
N LYS A 57 -4.35 -1.93 8.54
CA LYS A 57 -3.76 -2.42 9.80
C LYS A 57 -3.74 -3.95 9.95
N GLY A 58 -4.48 -4.70 9.11
CA GLY A 58 -4.63 -6.16 9.20
C GLY A 58 -5.73 -6.61 10.17
N LYS A 59 -5.69 -7.87 10.64
CA LYS A 59 -6.64 -8.46 11.63
C LYS A 59 -6.38 -7.93 13.05
N LYS A 60 -7.44 -7.78 13.86
CA LYS A 60 -7.34 -7.26 15.24
C LYS A 60 -6.41 -8.17 16.04
N ARG A 61 -5.30 -7.60 16.52
CA ARG A 61 -4.42 -8.26 17.48
C ARG A 61 -5.03 -8.02 18.85
N THR A 62 -5.51 -9.07 19.51
CA THR A 62 -5.97 -8.99 20.90
C THR A 62 -4.74 -9.04 21.79
N ILE A 63 -4.54 -8.00 22.60
CA ILE A 63 -3.51 -8.01 23.63
C ILE A 63 -4.12 -8.79 24.79
N GLY A 64 -3.78 -10.08 24.96
CA GLY A 64 -4.22 -10.86 26.13
C GLY A 64 -4.65 -12.31 25.92
N LEU A 65 -4.82 -12.81 24.68
CA LEU A 65 -4.86 -14.27 24.50
C LEU A 65 -3.43 -14.77 24.36
N GLY A 66 -2.81 -15.01 25.53
CA GLY A 66 -1.64 -15.85 25.63
C GLY A 66 -1.91 -17.19 24.94
N LYS A 67 -0.86 -17.74 24.34
CA LYS A 67 -0.81 -19.18 24.07
C LYS A 67 -1.28 -19.92 25.33
N LYS A 68 -2.26 -20.82 25.17
CA LYS A 68 -2.12 -22.12 25.82
C LYS A 68 -1.22 -22.96 24.93
#